data_AF-A0A3D0I8J5-F1
#
_entry.id   AF-A0A3D0I8J5-F1
#
_cell.length_a   1.000
_cell.length_b   1.000
_cell.length_c   1.000
_cell.angle_alpha   90.00
_cell.angle_beta   90.00
_cell.angle_gamma   90.00
#
_symmetry.space_group_name_H-M   'P 1'
#
loop_
_entity.id
_entity.type
_entity.pdbx_description
1 polymer ?
#
loop_
_entity_poly.entity_id
_entity_poly.type
_entity_poly.pdbx_seq_one_letter_code
_entity_poly.pdbx_strand_id
1 'polypeptide(L)'
;MSSPVARLPAGSSLFNTIDRPLVRVFFQTSPSFPESDLRGIADLRFRVESSGFVRAGQTGPDGKIEVPMGASPATLQLLVGNDVVSTYEITADPGPLDSIDKLSGQQQRLRRLGYQLGHEGPDGDGVGATSPRQILPPRPPPKPDPEDDEDDREDKAEQKKKRRDNPTVSEDHFVDFTFSTERSILDFQADHALFADARVGPQTKAKLAKEGERS
;
A
#
# COMPACT_ATOMS: atom_id res chain seq x y z
N MET A 1 -19.44 -16.27 4.90
CA MET A 1 -20.60 -17.17 4.69
C MET A 1 -20.26 -18.16 3.58
N SER A 2 -20.42 -19.48 3.80
CA SER A 2 -20.15 -20.52 2.78
C SER A 2 -21.38 -20.73 1.87
N SER A 3 -21.16 -20.89 0.57
CA SER A 3 -22.21 -21.18 -0.42
C SER A 3 -22.20 -22.67 -0.77
N PRO A 4 -23.33 -23.39 -0.65
CA PRO A 4 -23.38 -24.82 -0.97
C PRO A 4 -23.33 -25.05 -2.48
N VAL A 5 -22.53 -26.03 -2.93
CA VAL A 5 -22.49 -26.51 -4.32
C VAL A 5 -22.69 -28.02 -4.30
N ALA A 6 -23.76 -28.52 -4.92
CA ALA A 6 -24.12 -29.92 -4.89
C ALA A 6 -23.90 -30.61 -6.24
N ARG A 7 -22.93 -31.52 -6.30
CA ARG A 7 -23.12 -32.82 -6.96
C ARG A 7 -23.09 -33.85 -5.84
N LEU A 8 -24.27 -34.33 -5.46
CA LEU A 8 -24.41 -35.38 -4.45
C LEU A 8 -24.70 -36.72 -5.16
N PRO A 9 -24.16 -37.85 -4.66
CA PRO A 9 -24.67 -39.16 -5.04
C PRO A 9 -26.15 -39.27 -4.65
N ALA A 10 -26.94 -39.94 -5.47
CA ALA A 10 -28.36 -40.12 -5.25
C ALA A 10 -28.62 -40.70 -3.85
N GLY A 11 -29.36 -39.96 -3.01
CA GLY A 11 -29.74 -40.38 -1.66
C GLY A 11 -29.06 -39.63 -0.49
N SER A 12 -28.08 -38.75 -0.72
CA SER A 12 -27.51 -37.93 0.35
C SER A 12 -28.44 -36.78 0.74
N SER A 13 -28.81 -36.68 2.02
CA SER A 13 -29.49 -35.53 2.62
C SER A 13 -28.53 -34.44 3.11
N LEU A 14 -27.22 -34.69 3.03
CA LEU A 14 -26.16 -33.78 3.46
C LEU A 14 -25.62 -33.00 2.27
N PHE A 15 -25.42 -31.68 2.44
CA PHE A 15 -24.82 -30.81 1.44
C PHE A 15 -23.30 -30.76 1.60
N ASN A 16 -22.57 -30.77 0.48
CA ASN A 16 -21.14 -30.43 0.51
C ASN A 16 -21.00 -28.92 0.75
N THR A 17 -20.25 -28.58 1.79
CA THR A 17 -19.88 -27.20 2.10
C THR A 17 -18.53 -26.94 1.43
N ILE A 18 -18.47 -25.96 0.51
CA ILE A 18 -17.20 -25.52 -0.05
C ILE A 18 -16.75 -24.30 0.76
N ASP A 19 -15.66 -24.45 1.49
CA ASP A 19 -14.98 -23.32 2.09
C ASP A 19 -14.23 -22.56 1.01
N ARG A 20 -14.65 -21.31 0.79
CA ARG A 20 -13.99 -20.38 -0.11
C ARG A 20 -13.24 -19.33 0.70
N PRO A 21 -11.98 -19.02 0.34
CA PRO A 21 -11.28 -17.91 0.97
C PRO A 21 -12.06 -16.62 0.74
N LEU A 22 -12.14 -15.80 1.79
CA LEU A 22 -12.75 -14.48 1.74
C LEU A 22 -11.63 -13.44 1.82
N VAL A 23 -11.62 -12.53 0.86
CA VAL A 23 -10.78 -11.33 0.92
C VAL A 23 -11.64 -10.19 1.45
N ARG A 24 -11.14 -9.49 2.48
CA ARG A 24 -11.78 -8.29 3.01
C ARG A 24 -11.25 -7.08 2.27
N VAL A 25 -12.16 -6.30 1.67
CA VAL A 25 -11.83 -5.03 1.02
C VAL A 25 -12.39 -3.90 1.87
N PHE A 26 -11.57 -2.89 2.10
CA PHE A 26 -11.88 -1.74 2.96
C PHE A 26 -11.90 -0.48 2.11
N PHE A 27 -13.04 0.21 2.07
CA PHE A 27 -13.16 1.53 1.46
C PHE A 27 -13.12 2.57 2.57
N GLN A 28 -12.08 3.39 2.58
CA GLN A 28 -11.85 4.39 3.62
C GLN A 28 -11.40 5.72 3.01
N THR A 29 -11.70 6.82 3.68
CA THR A 29 -11.29 8.16 3.23
C THR A 29 -9.81 8.46 3.50
N SER A 30 -9.16 7.70 4.38
CA SER A 30 -7.74 7.84 4.71
C SER A 30 -7.13 6.46 5.00
N PRO A 31 -6.00 6.09 4.38
CA PRO A 31 -5.27 4.87 4.75
C PRO A 31 -4.76 4.93 6.21
N SER A 32 -4.55 3.74 6.82
CA SER A 32 -3.68 3.52 8.00
C SER A 32 -4.20 3.77 9.42
N PHE A 33 -5.50 3.88 9.62
CA PHE A 33 -6.07 3.99 10.98
C PHE A 33 -6.53 2.62 11.52
N PRO A 34 -6.46 2.40 12.86
CA PRO A 34 -6.78 1.11 13.48
C PRO A 34 -8.23 0.68 13.22
N GLU A 35 -8.50 -0.63 13.24
CA GLU A 35 -9.79 -1.29 12.90
C GLU A 35 -11.05 -0.75 13.61
N SER A 36 -10.90 0.12 14.62
CA SER A 36 -11.97 0.73 15.41
C SER A 36 -12.44 2.10 14.90
N ASP A 37 -11.85 2.66 13.83
CA ASP A 37 -12.24 3.97 13.31
C ASP A 37 -13.44 3.92 12.34
N LEU A 38 -14.33 4.91 12.42
CA LEU A 38 -15.59 5.05 11.68
C LEU A 38 -15.40 5.75 10.31
N ARG A 39 -14.20 5.71 9.72
CA ARG A 39 -13.88 6.36 8.44
C ARG A 39 -14.19 5.51 7.21
N GLY A 40 -14.93 4.43 7.42
CA GLY A 40 -15.48 3.66 6.32
C GLY A 40 -16.33 4.55 5.41
N ILE A 41 -16.19 4.37 4.10
CA ILE A 41 -17.08 5.02 3.15
C ILE A 41 -18.39 4.23 3.19
N ALA A 42 -19.37 4.73 3.93
CA ALA A 42 -20.71 4.15 4.02
C ALA A 42 -21.49 4.29 2.70
N ASP A 43 -22.46 3.40 2.49
CA ASP A 43 -23.43 3.44 1.38
C ASP A 43 -22.81 3.39 -0.04
N LEU A 44 -21.52 3.02 -0.14
CA LEU A 44 -20.84 2.83 -1.41
C LEU A 44 -21.39 1.61 -2.11
N ARG A 45 -22.02 1.82 -3.28
CA ARG A 45 -22.58 0.73 -4.09
C ARG A 45 -21.46 -0.02 -4.78
N PHE A 46 -21.51 -1.35 -4.68
CA PHE A 46 -20.53 -2.24 -5.29
C PHE A 46 -21.20 -3.40 -6.02
N ARG A 47 -20.48 -3.95 -7.00
CA ARG A 47 -20.78 -5.23 -7.65
C ARG A 47 -19.48 -6.04 -7.73
N VAL A 48 -19.54 -7.28 -7.26
CA VAL A 48 -18.43 -8.23 -7.28
C VAL A 48 -18.82 -9.38 -8.18
N GLU A 49 -17.94 -9.75 -9.10
CA GLU A 49 -18.06 -10.90 -9.98
C GLU A 49 -16.86 -11.84 -9.78
N SER A 50 -17.10 -13.08 -9.38
CA SER A 50 -16.03 -14.07 -9.16
C SER A 50 -16.50 -15.48 -9.51
N SER A 51 -15.86 -16.13 -10.49
CA SER A 51 -16.11 -17.54 -10.86
C SER A 51 -17.60 -17.91 -10.95
N GLY A 52 -18.40 -17.09 -11.66
CA GLY A 52 -19.85 -17.30 -11.85
C GLY A 52 -20.74 -16.87 -10.69
N PHE A 53 -20.16 -16.25 -9.65
CA PHE A 53 -20.87 -15.60 -8.57
C PHE A 53 -20.93 -14.10 -8.81
N VAL A 54 -22.13 -13.52 -8.77
CA VAL A 54 -22.33 -12.07 -8.84
C VAL A 54 -23.02 -11.62 -7.55
N ARG A 55 -22.42 -10.66 -6.86
CA ARG A 55 -22.98 -10.03 -5.66
C ARG A 55 -22.98 -8.53 -5.84
N ALA A 56 -24.13 -7.89 -5.64
CA ALA A 56 -24.22 -6.45 -5.52
C ALA A 56 -24.61 -6.07 -4.09
N GLY A 57 -24.20 -4.89 -3.65
CA GLY A 57 -24.52 -4.40 -2.32
C GLY A 57 -24.11 -2.96 -2.08
N GLN A 58 -24.22 -2.54 -0.83
CA GLN A 58 -23.72 -1.28 -0.31
C GLN A 58 -22.82 -1.57 0.89
N THR A 59 -21.75 -0.79 1.06
CA THR A 59 -20.90 -0.86 2.25
C THR A 59 -21.68 -0.41 3.49
N GLY A 60 -21.35 -1.02 4.64
CA GLY A 60 -21.80 -0.52 5.94
C GLY A 60 -21.02 0.72 6.38
N PRO A 61 -21.28 1.24 7.59
CA PRO A 61 -20.54 2.38 8.16
C PRO A 61 -19.03 2.16 8.29
N ASP A 62 -18.59 0.90 8.33
CA ASP A 62 -17.19 0.52 8.41
C ASP A 62 -16.50 0.43 7.04
N GLY A 63 -17.24 0.62 5.93
CA GLY A 63 -16.68 0.59 4.59
C GLY A 63 -16.21 -0.80 4.16
N LYS A 64 -16.58 -1.87 4.86
CA LYS A 64 -16.04 -3.21 4.62
C LYS A 64 -16.94 -4.04 3.70
N ILE A 65 -16.31 -4.80 2.81
CA ILE A 65 -16.97 -5.87 2.05
C ILE A 65 -16.16 -7.16 2.11
N GLU A 66 -16.86 -8.28 2.03
CA GLU A 66 -16.25 -9.60 1.88
C GLU A 66 -16.42 -10.08 0.43
N VAL A 67 -15.28 -10.30 -0.22
CA VAL A 67 -15.18 -10.79 -1.59
C VAL A 67 -14.81 -12.27 -1.55
N PRO A 68 -15.71 -13.18 -1.97
CA PRO A 68 -15.36 -14.57 -2.11
C PRO A 68 -14.38 -14.75 -3.26
N MET A 69 -13.27 -15.40 -2.98
CA MET A 69 -12.24 -15.70 -3.97
C MET A 69 -12.46 -17.10 -4.54
N GLY A 70 -12.39 -17.18 -5.87
CA GLY A 70 -12.41 -18.43 -6.62
C GLY A 70 -11.01 -18.81 -7.13
N ALA A 71 -10.97 -19.72 -8.10
CA ALA A 71 -9.74 -20.08 -8.82
C ALA A 71 -9.33 -18.99 -9.84
N SER A 72 -10.20 -18.03 -10.11
CA SER A 72 -9.97 -16.92 -11.02
C SER A 72 -10.02 -15.59 -10.26
N PRO A 73 -9.37 -14.53 -10.79
CA PRO A 73 -9.52 -13.18 -10.25
C PRO A 73 -10.99 -12.78 -10.11
N ALA A 74 -11.29 -11.99 -9.08
CA ALA A 74 -12.60 -11.40 -8.90
C ALA A 74 -12.59 -9.97 -9.46
N THR A 75 -13.66 -9.56 -10.14
CA THR A 75 -13.85 -8.20 -10.61
C THR A 75 -14.74 -7.44 -9.63
N LEU A 76 -14.22 -6.36 -9.05
CA LEU A 76 -14.96 -5.44 -8.19
C LEU A 76 -15.26 -4.16 -8.96
N GLN A 77 -16.53 -3.81 -9.06
CA GLN A 77 -17.02 -2.59 -9.67
C GLN A 77 -17.63 -1.69 -8.61
N LEU A 78 -17.28 -0.40 -8.65
CA LEU A 78 -17.93 0.64 -7.86
C LEU A 78 -18.97 1.35 -8.72
N LEU A 79 -20.12 1.63 -8.12
CA LEU A 79 -21.26 2.19 -8.84
C LEU A 79 -21.68 3.54 -8.25
N VAL A 80 -22.05 4.47 -9.12
CA VAL A 80 -22.79 5.68 -8.78
C VAL A 80 -24.11 5.62 -9.53
N GLY A 81 -25.22 5.51 -8.81
CA GLY A 81 -26.48 5.09 -9.41
C GLY A 81 -26.35 3.66 -9.97
N ASN A 82 -26.54 3.50 -11.28
CA ASN A 82 -26.36 2.20 -11.96
C ASN A 82 -25.13 2.18 -12.87
N ASP A 83 -24.38 3.27 -12.93
CA ASP A 83 -23.21 3.41 -13.79
C ASP A 83 -21.96 2.95 -13.07
N VAL A 84 -21.12 2.18 -13.77
CA VAL A 84 -19.82 1.73 -13.27
C VAL A 84 -18.84 2.89 -13.38
N VAL A 85 -18.32 3.34 -12.24
CA VAL A 85 -17.35 4.46 -12.17
C VAL A 85 -15.91 3.97 -12.02
N SER A 86 -15.72 2.76 -11.50
CA SER A 86 -14.39 2.17 -11.31
C SER A 86 -14.48 0.65 -11.34
N THR A 87 -13.44 0.02 -11.89
CA THR A 87 -13.30 -1.44 -11.96
C THR A 87 -11.93 -1.83 -11.42
N TYR A 88 -11.91 -2.81 -10.53
CA TYR A 88 -10.74 -3.35 -9.89
C TYR A 88 -10.69 -4.85 -10.12
N GLU A 89 -9.49 -5.36 -10.41
CA GLU A 89 -9.22 -6.78 -10.37
C GLU A 89 -8.66 -7.15 -8.99
N ILE A 90 -9.29 -8.11 -8.35
CA ILE A 90 -8.88 -8.65 -7.05
C ILE A 90 -8.28 -10.02 -7.32
N THR A 91 -6.99 -10.14 -7.01
CA THR A 91 -6.27 -11.41 -7.05
C THR A 91 -5.89 -11.79 -5.62
N ALA A 92 -6.07 -13.06 -5.29
CA ALA A 92 -5.34 -13.63 -4.17
C ALA A 92 -4.00 -14.02 -4.77
N ASP A 93 -2.97 -13.20 -4.60
CA ASP A 93 -1.61 -13.59 -4.95
C ASP A 93 -0.96 -14.26 -3.72
N PRO A 94 -0.93 -15.61 -3.67
CA PRO A 94 -0.26 -16.33 -2.59
C PRO A 94 1.27 -16.36 -2.77
N GLY A 95 1.81 -15.72 -3.81
CA GLY A 95 3.23 -15.73 -4.10
C GLY A 95 4.07 -15.17 -2.95
N PRO A 96 5.30 -15.68 -2.77
CA PRO A 96 6.25 -15.07 -1.87
C PRO A 96 6.50 -13.63 -2.33
N LEU A 97 6.46 -12.69 -1.38
CA LEU A 97 6.84 -11.31 -1.66
C LEU A 97 8.28 -11.27 -2.15
N ASP A 98 8.54 -10.43 -3.15
CA ASP A 98 9.90 -10.11 -3.55
C ASP A 98 10.70 -9.54 -2.37
N SER A 99 12.02 -9.66 -2.42
CA SER A 99 12.91 -9.06 -1.42
C SER A 99 12.58 -7.57 -1.23
N ILE A 100 12.57 -7.10 0.01
CA ILE A 100 12.31 -5.69 0.34
C ILE A 100 13.38 -4.73 -0.21
N ASP A 101 14.54 -5.26 -0.58
CA ASP A 101 15.59 -4.46 -1.24
C ASP A 101 15.30 -4.22 -2.72
N LYS A 102 14.34 -4.94 -3.31
CA LYS A 102 13.84 -4.68 -4.66
C LYS A 102 12.67 -3.70 -4.61
N LEU A 103 12.60 -2.85 -5.63
CA LEU A 103 11.44 -1.98 -5.86
C LEU A 103 10.12 -2.78 -5.85
N SER A 104 10.07 -3.88 -6.60
CA SER A 104 8.88 -4.73 -6.70
C SER A 104 8.43 -5.26 -5.33
N GLY A 105 9.36 -5.65 -4.46
CA GLY A 105 9.05 -6.11 -3.11
C GLY A 105 8.54 -4.99 -2.19
N GLN A 106 9.03 -3.75 -2.35
CA GLN A 106 8.50 -2.59 -1.63
C GLN A 106 7.08 -2.25 -2.11
N GLN A 107 6.87 -2.28 -3.42
CA GLN A 107 5.58 -2.01 -4.04
C GLN A 107 4.52 -3.03 -3.65
N GLN A 108 4.85 -4.32 -3.68
CA GLN A 108 3.93 -5.39 -3.24
C GLN A 108 3.51 -5.20 -1.78
N ARG A 109 4.42 -4.79 -0.89
CA ARG A 109 4.11 -4.51 0.53
C ARG A 109 3.22 -3.28 0.69
N LEU A 110 3.51 -2.19 -0.03
CA LEU A 110 2.65 -1.00 -0.04
C LEU A 110 1.23 -1.35 -0.52
N ARG A 111 1.10 -2.15 -1.58
CA ARG A 111 -0.21 -2.62 -2.07
C ARG A 111 -0.95 -3.47 -1.02
N ARG A 112 -0.25 -4.40 -0.35
CA ARG A 112 -0.85 -5.20 0.74
C ARG A 112 -1.34 -4.36 1.90
N LEU A 113 -0.66 -3.24 2.17
CA LEU A 113 -1.05 -2.27 3.20
C LEU A 113 -2.15 -1.29 2.72
N GLY A 114 -2.63 -1.43 1.48
CA GLY A 114 -3.70 -0.59 0.94
C GLY A 114 -3.24 0.77 0.38
N TYR A 115 -1.93 0.99 0.21
CA TYR A 115 -1.43 2.19 -0.46
C TYR A 115 -1.52 2.03 -1.97
N GLN A 116 -2.16 3.01 -2.61
CA GLN A 116 -2.39 3.00 -4.05
C GLN A 116 -1.15 3.51 -4.79
N LEU A 117 -0.37 2.58 -5.30
CA LEU A 117 0.60 2.85 -6.36
C LEU A 117 -0.23 3.16 -7.61
N GLY A 118 -0.04 4.33 -8.21
CA GLY A 118 -0.83 4.77 -9.35
C GLY A 118 -0.76 3.78 -10.51
N HIS A 119 -1.63 3.93 -11.50
CA HIS A 119 -1.70 3.03 -12.66
C HIS A 119 -0.79 3.49 -13.83
N GLU A 120 0.22 4.32 -13.56
CA GLU A 120 1.12 4.80 -14.61
C GLU A 120 2.09 3.68 -15.05
N GLY A 121 2.40 3.63 -16.35
CA GLY A 121 3.30 2.65 -16.94
C GLY A 121 2.57 1.53 -17.72
N PRO A 122 3.27 0.82 -18.62
CA PRO A 122 2.69 -0.24 -19.45
C PRO A 122 2.18 -1.43 -18.61
N ASP A 123 2.77 -1.64 -17.44
CA ASP A 123 2.44 -2.73 -16.53
C ASP A 123 1.41 -2.34 -15.47
N GLY A 124 0.93 -1.07 -15.48
CA GLY A 124 -0.03 -0.56 -14.50
C GLY A 124 0.48 -0.60 -13.06
N ASP A 125 1.80 -0.65 -12.87
CA ASP A 125 2.46 -0.86 -11.59
C ASP A 125 2.80 0.45 -10.86
N GLY A 126 2.58 1.59 -11.52
CA GLY A 126 2.96 2.90 -11.03
C GLY A 126 4.43 3.20 -11.30
N VAL A 127 5.04 2.60 -12.32
CA VAL A 127 6.40 2.89 -12.79
C VAL A 127 6.35 3.26 -14.27
N GLY A 128 6.05 4.52 -14.56
CA GLY A 128 6.25 5.11 -15.87
C GLY A 128 7.74 5.41 -16.07
N ALA A 129 8.36 4.80 -17.09
CA ALA A 129 9.78 5.01 -17.43
C ALA A 129 10.14 6.44 -17.89
N THR A 130 9.21 7.41 -17.85
CA THR A 130 9.35 8.66 -18.61
C THR A 130 8.74 9.91 -17.99
N SER A 131 8.41 9.97 -16.70
CA SER A 131 8.00 11.25 -16.10
C SER A 131 9.24 12.11 -15.82
N PRO A 132 9.50 13.20 -16.56
CA PRO A 132 10.60 14.11 -16.25
C PRO A 132 10.36 14.70 -14.86
N ARG A 133 11.38 14.65 -14.00
CA ARG A 133 11.38 15.30 -12.69
C ARG A 133 10.69 16.67 -12.76
N GLN A 134 9.55 16.81 -12.08
CA GLN A 134 9.26 18.12 -11.50
C GLN A 134 10.29 18.31 -10.39
N ILE A 135 11.38 18.98 -10.72
CA ILE A 135 12.33 19.48 -9.73
C ILE A 135 11.53 20.45 -8.87
N LEU A 136 11.02 19.96 -7.75
CA LEU A 136 10.57 20.83 -6.67
C LEU A 136 11.74 21.75 -6.34
N PRO A 137 11.53 23.08 -6.27
CA PRO A 137 12.60 23.99 -5.93
C PRO A 137 13.24 23.53 -4.61
N PRO A 138 14.58 23.59 -4.48
CA PRO A 138 15.25 23.18 -3.26
C PRO A 138 14.60 23.90 -2.09
N ARG A 139 14.19 23.13 -1.07
CA ARG A 139 13.62 23.70 0.15
C ARG A 139 14.62 24.74 0.67
N PRO A 140 14.19 25.97 0.99
CA PRO A 140 15.10 26.97 1.52
C PRO A 140 15.81 26.39 2.74
N PRO A 141 17.11 26.67 2.93
CA PRO A 141 17.86 26.15 4.06
C PRO A 141 17.11 26.50 5.35
N PRO A 142 17.13 25.60 6.36
CA PRO A 142 16.57 25.91 7.66
C PRO A 142 17.14 27.26 8.10
N LYS A 143 16.26 28.17 8.55
CA LYS A 143 16.72 29.44 9.10
C LYS A 143 17.74 29.10 10.20
N PRO A 144 18.92 29.75 10.21
CA PRO A 144 19.86 29.55 11.30
C PRO A 144 19.11 29.75 12.62
N ASP A 145 19.28 28.80 13.53
CA ASP A 145 18.77 28.93 14.89
C ASP A 145 19.23 30.29 15.44
N PRO A 146 18.37 31.01 16.17
CA PRO A 146 18.75 32.27 16.79
C PRO A 146 20.04 32.05 17.57
N GLU A 147 21.03 32.91 17.28
CA GLU A 147 22.42 32.83 17.71
C GLU A 147 22.52 32.41 19.19
N ASP A 148 22.98 31.17 19.43
CA ASP A 148 23.47 30.76 20.74
C ASP A 148 24.74 31.58 21.03
N ASP A 149 24.70 32.28 22.16
CA ASP A 149 25.73 33.18 22.66
C ASP A 149 27.15 32.59 22.57
N GLU A 150 28.07 33.40 22.05
CA GLU A 150 29.44 33.05 21.68
C GLU A 150 30.39 32.86 22.89
N ASP A 151 30.27 31.79 23.69
CA ASP A 151 31.25 31.57 24.77
C ASP A 151 31.91 30.17 24.87
N ASP A 152 31.54 29.19 24.02
CA ASP A 152 32.10 27.82 24.10
C ASP A 152 32.86 27.37 22.83
N ARG A 153 33.81 28.18 22.36
CA ARG A 153 34.53 27.98 21.07
C ARG A 153 35.87 27.21 21.11
N GLU A 154 36.19 26.42 22.14
CA GLU A 154 37.48 25.69 22.15
C GLU A 154 37.49 24.16 21.99
N ASP A 155 36.38 23.43 22.19
CA ASP A 155 36.44 21.95 22.21
C ASP A 155 35.83 21.21 20.99
N LYS A 156 35.19 21.90 20.04
CA LYS A 156 34.47 21.23 18.92
C LYS A 156 35.27 21.02 17.64
N ALA A 157 36.51 21.48 17.56
CA ALA A 157 37.34 21.31 16.35
C ALA A 157 37.90 19.88 16.20
N GLU A 158 38.04 19.11 17.27
CA GLU A 158 38.76 17.84 17.23
C GLU A 158 37.87 16.61 16.93
N GLN A 159 36.55 16.69 17.18
CA GLN A 159 35.61 15.63 16.78
C GLN A 159 35.28 15.63 15.27
N LYS A 160 35.55 16.72 14.54
CA LYS A 160 35.21 16.83 13.12
C LYS A 160 36.22 16.15 12.18
N LYS A 161 37.40 15.75 12.68
CA LYS A 161 38.47 15.15 11.86
C LYS A 161 38.42 13.62 11.76
N LYS A 162 37.72 12.92 12.68
CA LYS A 162 37.69 11.44 12.72
C LYS A 162 36.56 10.79 11.90
N ARG A 163 35.73 11.57 11.21
CA ARG A 163 34.59 11.08 10.39
C ARG A 163 34.86 11.08 8.88
N ARG A 164 36.09 11.35 8.43
CA ARG A 164 36.42 11.48 6.99
C ARG A 164 36.88 10.20 6.29
N ASP A 165 37.08 9.10 7.01
CA ASP A 165 37.61 7.86 6.42
C ASP A 165 36.57 6.73 6.43
N ASN A 166 35.46 6.91 5.71
CA ASN A 166 34.69 5.77 5.21
C ASN A 166 33.78 6.16 4.02
N PRO A 167 34.21 5.99 2.77
CA PRO A 167 33.29 5.93 1.65
C PRO A 167 33.12 4.47 1.24
N THR A 168 32.30 3.72 1.98
CA THR A 168 31.54 2.66 1.33
C THR A 168 30.30 3.35 0.79
N VAL A 169 30.45 4.02 -0.35
CA VAL A 169 29.31 4.41 -1.16
C VAL A 169 28.83 3.11 -1.79
N SER A 170 27.93 2.41 -1.09
CA SER A 170 27.06 1.49 -1.78
C SER A 170 26.37 2.31 -2.84
N GLU A 171 26.50 1.90 -4.10
CA GLU A 171 25.65 2.39 -5.19
C GLU A 171 24.21 2.08 -4.79
N ASP A 172 23.59 3.01 -4.06
CA ASP A 172 22.16 3.06 -3.87
C ASP A 172 21.59 3.23 -5.27
N HIS A 173 21.22 2.10 -5.86
CA HIS A 173 20.59 2.00 -7.16
C HIS A 173 19.30 2.81 -7.06
N PHE A 174 19.39 4.07 -7.49
CA PHE A 174 18.33 5.06 -7.36
C PHE A 174 17.25 4.68 -8.36
N VAL A 175 16.22 4.01 -7.87
CA VAL A 175 15.05 3.69 -8.67
C VAL A 175 14.18 4.94 -8.69
N ASP A 176 14.05 5.56 -9.86
CA ASP A 176 13.11 6.67 -10.08
C ASP A 176 11.69 6.15 -9.84
N PHE A 177 11.10 6.56 -8.72
CA PHE A 177 9.70 6.31 -8.42
C PHE A 177 8.83 7.27 -9.25
N THR A 178 7.65 6.82 -9.71
CA THR A 178 6.66 7.80 -10.19
C THR A 178 6.14 8.61 -9.01
N PHE A 179 5.55 9.76 -9.33
CA PHE A 179 4.83 10.61 -8.39
C PHE A 179 3.83 9.83 -7.52
N SER A 180 3.20 8.79 -8.07
CA SER A 180 2.24 7.97 -7.35
C SER A 180 2.87 7.03 -6.31
N THR A 181 4.05 6.47 -6.62
CA THR A 181 4.78 5.65 -5.64
C THR A 181 5.44 6.53 -4.59
N GLU A 182 6.01 7.68 -4.96
CA GLU A 182 6.50 8.67 -4.01
C GLU A 182 5.41 9.09 -3.03
N ARG A 183 4.20 9.35 -3.54
CA ARG A 183 3.05 9.70 -2.70
C ARG A 183 2.68 8.59 -1.73
N SER A 184 2.64 7.33 -2.20
CA SER A 184 2.39 6.17 -1.34
C SER A 184 3.45 6.02 -0.25
N ILE A 185 4.72 6.27 -0.55
CA ILE A 185 5.80 6.23 0.44
C ILE A 185 5.63 7.37 1.46
N LEU A 186 5.29 8.58 1.01
CA LEU A 186 5.04 9.72 1.89
C LEU A 186 3.87 9.47 2.84
N ASP A 187 2.75 8.97 2.32
CA ASP A 187 1.58 8.64 3.13
C ASP A 187 1.95 7.55 4.15
N PHE A 188 2.66 6.49 3.73
CA PHE A 188 3.17 5.46 4.64
C PHE A 188 4.09 6.00 5.74
N GLN A 189 5.02 6.88 5.38
CA GLN A 189 5.92 7.48 6.35
C GLN A 189 5.16 8.37 7.35
N ALA A 190 4.21 9.16 6.88
CA ALA A 190 3.38 10.01 7.73
C ALA A 190 2.56 9.17 8.73
N ASP A 191 1.93 8.10 8.23
CA ASP A 191 1.04 7.23 9.01
C ASP A 191 1.79 6.42 10.09
N HIS A 192 3.07 6.13 9.85
CA HIS A 192 3.92 5.40 10.79
C HIS A 192 4.88 6.29 11.59
N ALA A 193 4.64 7.60 11.61
CA ALA A 193 5.46 8.59 12.32
C ALA A 193 6.96 8.51 11.96
N LEU A 194 7.25 8.23 10.69
CA LEU A 194 8.58 8.27 10.09
C LEU A 194 8.83 9.65 9.46
N PHE A 195 10.08 9.94 9.14
CA PHE A 195 10.43 11.15 8.41
C PHE A 195 9.89 11.05 6.97
N ALA A 196 8.88 11.85 6.63
CA ALA A 196 8.20 11.83 5.34
C ALA A 196 9.04 12.54 4.26
N ASP A 197 9.99 11.81 3.68
CA ASP A 197 10.92 12.29 2.65
C ASP A 197 10.78 11.57 1.30
N ALA A 198 9.76 10.70 1.17
CA ALA A 198 9.52 9.84 0.02
C ALA A 198 10.65 8.82 -0.23
N ARG A 199 11.54 8.59 0.75
CA ARG A 199 12.67 7.66 0.61
C ARG A 199 12.48 6.39 1.42
N VAL A 200 12.70 5.26 0.78
CA VAL A 200 12.67 3.95 1.44
C VAL A 200 14.03 3.65 2.10
N GLY A 201 14.38 4.44 3.11
CA GLY A 201 15.59 4.25 3.93
C GLY A 201 15.48 3.07 4.91
N PRO A 202 16.53 2.76 5.69
CA PRO A 202 16.56 1.59 6.58
C PRO A 202 15.38 1.51 7.57
N GLN A 203 14.93 2.64 8.11
CA GLN A 203 13.78 2.70 9.02
C GLN A 203 12.46 2.40 8.28
N THR A 204 12.26 3.01 7.11
CA THR A 204 11.09 2.74 6.24
C THR A 204 11.06 1.27 5.82
N LYS A 205 12.20 0.70 5.40
CA LYS A 205 12.32 -0.74 5.07
C LYS A 205 11.95 -1.64 6.25
N ALA A 206 12.54 -1.40 7.42
CA ALA A 206 12.26 -2.23 8.61
C ALA A 206 10.77 -2.19 8.97
N LYS A 207 10.12 -1.03 8.85
CA LYS A 207 8.69 -0.87 9.10
C LYS A 207 7.85 -1.57 8.04
N LEU A 208 8.15 -1.38 6.75
CA LEU A 208 7.46 -2.03 5.63
C LEU A 208 7.54 -3.56 5.71
N ALA A 209 8.71 -4.12 6.05
CA ALA A 209 8.87 -5.56 6.24
C ALA A 209 7.93 -6.07 7.34
N LYS A 210 7.96 -5.40 8.49
CA LYS A 210 7.16 -5.79 9.66
C LYS A 210 5.65 -5.73 9.41
N GLU A 211 5.15 -4.69 8.77
CA GLU A 211 3.71 -4.52 8.53
C GLU A 211 3.22 -5.32 7.32
N GLY A 212 4.02 -5.38 6.23
CA GLY A 212 3.64 -6.08 5.01
C GLY A 212 3.62 -7.61 5.12
N GLU A 213 4.30 -8.17 6.13
CA GLU A 213 4.23 -9.60 6.46
C GLU A 213 3.06 -9.97 7.38
N ARG A 214 2.41 -8.98 8.01
CA ARG A 214 1.29 -9.18 8.95
C ARG A 214 -0.10 -9.07 8.31
N SER A 215 -0.15 -8.55 7.09
CA SER A 215 -1.38 -8.29 6.33
C SER A 215 -1.70 -9.46 5.41
#